data_AF-A0A8T6XM59-F1
#
_entry.id   AF-A0A8T6XM59-F1
#
_cell.length_a   1.000
_cell.length_b   1.000
_cell.length_c   1.000
_cell.angle_alpha   90.00
_cell.angle_beta   90.00
_cell.angle_gamma   90.00
#
_symmetry.space_group_name_H-M   'P 1'
#
loop_
_entity.id
_entity.type
_entity.pdbx_description
1 polymer ?
#
loop_
_entity_poly.entity_id
_entity_poly.type
_entity_poly.pdbx_seq_one_letter_code
_entity_poly.pdbx_strand_id
1 'polypeptide(L)'
;MNNATKYLGLLVILPLFTMAISSNYIIDADALKSRGTSVSSFGSKTANIICGDVLCKDYPGGREGFEQDLRKMAQTGSATLEPEPTVSEETTEQELGSVLKLSRANVPATIPMHKGYYNGESVFFIITDSSDPTHAEIITKNQGWKVELAPPLANAPKEALSKTYMFTNGVEGDGVHGFQGEVFTSTPAQKETYSALTAHVHVTWNDGATPRILDSEQSIMNAQENGEITLESLPVVLNMPQIAWPEGQMKINAAQKVTDDLAYGGGQVLEIDKEEMTVTFIAHRGWGPDGRTIYYIVTDATPKGPADMMGAVDAPVNANLIANSAAVDLFQFKNGIKGTGPLGFQPGIAASGPGDKNYSPMWRIFMIGWQSPENAQLLETVDDISAYKKAGLIDVNIAKPMDSDHIVNCPFIDPFQ
;
A
#
# COMPACT_ATOMS: atom_id res chain seq x y z
N MET A 1 70.53 -7.51 21.05
CA MET A 1 71.01 -8.72 20.34
C MET A 1 69.99 -9.83 20.52
N ASN A 2 69.76 -10.54 19.43
CA ASN A 2 68.75 -11.58 19.18
C ASN A 2 68.80 -12.83 20.08
N ASN A 3 67.65 -13.52 20.06
CA ASN A 3 67.41 -14.99 19.98
C ASN A 3 66.88 -15.76 21.20
N ALA A 4 65.63 -16.26 21.03
CA ALA A 4 65.18 -17.67 21.05
C ALA A 4 65.33 -18.48 22.36
N THR A 5 64.43 -19.39 22.80
CA THR A 5 63.64 -20.39 22.05
C THR A 5 62.65 -21.18 22.99
N LYS A 6 61.58 -21.76 22.40
CA LYS A 6 60.99 -23.12 22.58
C LYS A 6 59.94 -23.50 23.69
N TYR A 7 58.69 -23.67 23.22
CA TYR A 7 57.73 -24.82 23.25
C TYR A 7 57.49 -25.74 24.48
N LEU A 8 56.21 -25.86 24.89
CA LEU A 8 55.33 -27.07 25.06
C LEU A 8 54.02 -26.60 25.76
N GLY A 9 52.79 -27.06 25.55
CA GLY A 9 52.19 -28.17 24.81
C GLY A 9 50.64 -28.07 24.85
N LEU A 10 50.00 -28.83 23.96
CA LEU A 10 48.56 -28.92 23.63
C LEU A 10 47.70 -29.59 24.72
N LEU A 11 46.42 -29.19 24.87
CA LEU A 11 45.27 -30.12 25.01
C LEU A 11 43.89 -29.41 24.95
N VAL A 12 43.24 -29.61 23.80
CA VAL A 12 41.79 -29.78 23.49
C VAL A 12 40.81 -29.72 24.66
N ILE A 13 39.81 -28.83 24.60
CA ILE A 13 38.38 -29.11 24.91
C ILE A 13 37.49 -28.17 24.08
N LEU A 14 36.66 -28.74 23.20
CA LEU A 14 35.43 -28.15 22.69
C LEU A 14 34.28 -28.69 23.56
N PRO A 15 33.33 -27.85 24.01
CA PRO A 15 31.95 -28.24 23.72
C PRO A 15 31.01 -27.05 23.44
N LEU A 16 30.25 -27.21 22.35
CA LEU A 16 28.80 -27.04 22.27
C LEU A 16 28.20 -25.72 22.77
N PHE A 17 27.95 -24.84 21.79
CA PHE A 17 26.88 -23.85 21.85
C PHE A 17 25.55 -24.53 22.20
N THR A 18 24.97 -24.17 23.35
CA THR A 18 23.54 -24.32 23.62
C THR A 18 22.97 -22.93 23.78
N MET A 19 22.32 -22.43 22.72
CA MET A 19 21.48 -21.24 22.81
C MET A 19 20.20 -21.63 23.56
N ALA A 20 20.04 -21.12 24.78
CA ALA A 20 18.75 -21.10 25.45
C ALA A 20 18.01 -19.84 25.01
N ILE A 21 16.90 -20.03 24.32
CA ILE A 21 15.99 -18.99 23.83
C ILE A 21 15.12 -18.56 25.01
N SER A 22 15.18 -17.29 25.40
CA SER A 22 14.16 -16.64 26.22
C SER A 22 13.01 -16.15 25.33
N SER A 23 11.78 -16.37 25.78
CA SER A 23 10.55 -16.23 25.02
C SER A 23 10.15 -14.77 24.79
N ASN A 24 10.51 -14.24 23.62
CA ASN A 24 9.82 -13.13 22.98
C ASN A 24 8.50 -13.65 22.37
N TYR A 25 7.38 -12.94 22.57
CA TYR A 25 6.15 -13.22 21.81
C TYR A 25 6.32 -12.67 20.38
N ILE A 26 6.90 -13.49 19.51
CA ILE A 26 6.97 -13.23 18.07
C ILE A 26 5.69 -13.80 17.45
N ILE A 27 4.91 -12.94 16.78
CA ILE A 27 3.77 -13.37 15.97
C ILE A 27 4.30 -13.54 14.54
N ASP A 28 4.49 -14.80 14.10
CA ASP A 28 4.85 -15.15 12.72
C ASP A 28 3.58 -15.47 11.90
N ALA A 29 3.35 -14.72 10.82
CA ALA A 29 2.30 -15.01 9.85
C ALA A 29 2.90 -15.41 8.49
N ASP A 30 2.89 -16.71 8.19
CA ASP A 30 3.55 -17.33 7.02
C ASP A 30 2.62 -17.40 5.78
N ALA A 31 3.17 -17.08 4.61
CA ALA A 31 2.48 -17.00 3.31
C ALA A 31 2.10 -18.37 2.70
N LEU A 32 2.64 -19.49 3.19
CA LEU A 32 2.44 -20.82 2.61
C LEU A 32 1.15 -21.56 3.02
N LYS A 33 0.27 -20.95 3.83
CA LYS A 33 -1.02 -21.53 4.25
C LYS A 33 -2.22 -21.18 3.36
N SER A 34 -2.01 -20.60 2.17
CA SER A 34 -3.10 -20.32 1.20
C SER A 34 -3.57 -21.55 0.39
N ARG A 35 -3.48 -22.75 0.98
CA ARG A 35 -4.43 -23.83 0.64
C ARG A 35 -5.35 -23.95 1.83
N GLY A 36 -6.59 -23.52 1.62
CA GLY A 36 -7.65 -23.49 2.62
C GLY A 36 -7.56 -24.69 3.56
N THR A 37 -7.02 -24.41 4.75
CA THR A 37 -7.17 -25.24 5.92
C THR A 37 -7.85 -24.34 6.93
N SER A 38 -9.02 -24.78 7.36
CA SER A 38 -9.96 -24.03 8.18
C SER A 38 -9.27 -23.41 9.39
N VAL A 39 -9.10 -22.09 9.37
CA VAL A 39 -8.81 -21.31 10.57
C VAL A 39 -10.15 -20.79 11.09
N SER A 40 -10.37 -21.05 12.37
CA SER A 40 -11.65 -21.04 13.07
C SER A 40 -12.24 -19.65 13.22
N SER A 41 -13.12 -19.28 12.29
CA SER A 41 -14.21 -18.36 12.58
C SER A 41 -15.15 -19.01 13.59
N PHE A 42 -15.21 -18.46 14.79
CA PHE A 42 -16.35 -18.70 15.66
C PHE A 42 -17.18 -17.42 15.68
N GLY A 43 -18.02 -17.28 14.66
CA GLY A 43 -19.09 -16.29 14.64
C GLY A 43 -20.03 -16.43 15.85
N SER A 44 -20.92 -15.45 16.02
CA SER A 44 -21.86 -15.31 17.15
C SER A 44 -22.73 -16.54 17.48
N LYS A 45 -22.75 -17.58 16.62
CA LYS A 45 -23.45 -18.86 16.86
C LYS A 45 -22.69 -19.86 17.75
N THR A 46 -21.40 -19.68 17.99
CA THR A 46 -20.54 -20.60 18.78
C THR A 46 -19.97 -19.98 20.04
N ALA A 47 -20.27 -18.70 20.32
CA ALA A 47 -19.81 -17.97 21.51
C ALA A 47 -20.17 -18.66 22.84
N ASN A 48 -21.20 -19.50 22.86
CA ASN A 48 -21.67 -20.21 24.05
C ASN A 48 -20.95 -21.55 24.29
N ILE A 49 -20.04 -21.95 23.39
CA ILE A 49 -19.38 -23.27 23.43
C ILE A 49 -17.90 -23.15 23.80
N ILE A 50 -17.31 -21.95 23.68
CA ILE A 50 -15.85 -21.74 23.75
C ILE A 50 -15.51 -20.67 24.79
N CYS A 51 -14.50 -20.97 25.61
CA CYS A 51 -14.06 -20.18 26.76
C CYS A 51 -12.55 -19.96 26.66
N GLY A 52 -12.15 -18.91 25.94
CA GLY A 52 -10.76 -18.68 25.58
C GLY A 52 -10.32 -19.61 24.46
N ASP A 53 -9.27 -20.40 24.70
CA ASP A 53 -8.67 -21.38 23.79
C ASP A 53 -9.23 -22.81 23.95
N VAL A 54 -10.11 -23.03 24.92
CA VAL A 54 -10.73 -24.34 25.20
C VAL A 54 -12.25 -24.32 25.08
N LEU A 55 -12.87 -25.49 24.97
CA LEU A 55 -14.33 -25.61 25.06
C LEU A 55 -14.78 -25.24 26.48
N CYS A 56 -15.88 -24.53 26.63
CA CYS A 56 -16.41 -24.15 27.93
C CYS A 56 -16.71 -25.36 28.82
N LYS A 57 -16.99 -26.54 28.26
CA LYS A 57 -17.16 -27.77 29.06
C LYS A 57 -15.85 -28.26 29.70
N ASP A 58 -14.71 -27.88 29.14
CA ASP A 58 -13.37 -28.32 29.55
C ASP A 58 -12.65 -27.21 30.36
N TYR A 59 -13.24 -26.02 30.44
CA TYR A 59 -12.76 -24.92 31.29
C TYR A 59 -13.20 -25.14 32.76
N PRO A 60 -12.30 -24.98 33.75
CA PRO A 60 -12.67 -25.11 35.17
C PRO A 60 -13.82 -24.16 35.56
N GLY A 61 -14.95 -24.72 36.00
CA GLY A 61 -16.15 -23.94 36.33
C GLY A 61 -17.02 -23.57 35.13
N GLY A 62 -16.74 -24.11 33.94
CA GLY A 62 -17.58 -23.91 32.78
C GLY A 62 -17.49 -22.51 32.19
N ARG A 63 -18.55 -22.12 31.46
CA ARG A 63 -18.72 -20.76 30.95
C ARG A 63 -18.76 -19.70 32.05
N GLU A 64 -19.44 -20.00 33.16
CA GLU A 64 -19.52 -19.08 34.29
C GLU A 64 -18.17 -18.90 35.00
N GLY A 65 -17.37 -19.96 35.11
CA GLY A 65 -16.00 -19.89 35.63
C GLY A 65 -15.13 -18.95 34.79
N PHE A 66 -15.15 -19.12 33.47
CA PHE A 66 -14.43 -18.25 32.54
C PHE A 66 -14.89 -16.78 32.63
N GLU A 67 -16.19 -16.52 32.73
CA GLU A 67 -16.71 -15.15 32.87
C GLU A 67 -16.39 -14.53 34.23
N GLN A 68 -16.33 -15.33 35.30
CA GLN A 68 -15.88 -14.86 36.62
C GLN A 68 -14.39 -14.56 36.63
N ASP A 69 -13.57 -15.37 35.96
CA ASP A 69 -12.13 -15.14 35.90
C ASP A 69 -11.81 -13.92 35.02
N LEU A 70 -12.55 -13.70 33.93
CA LEU A 70 -12.50 -12.44 33.18
C LEU A 70 -12.87 -11.22 34.05
N ARG A 71 -13.88 -11.35 34.91
CA ARG A 71 -14.29 -10.28 35.85
C ARG A 71 -13.27 -10.06 36.96
N LYS A 72 -12.60 -11.12 37.44
CA LYS A 72 -11.53 -11.02 38.45
C LYS A 72 -10.27 -10.41 37.86
N MET A 73 -9.89 -10.80 36.64
CA MET A 73 -8.78 -10.19 35.89
C MET A 73 -9.03 -8.69 35.66
N ALA A 74 -10.29 -8.29 35.46
CA ALA A 74 -10.68 -6.88 35.37
C ALA A 74 -10.66 -6.14 36.74
N GLN A 75 -10.54 -6.84 37.87
CA GLN A 75 -10.62 -6.27 39.23
C GLN A 75 -9.31 -6.34 40.02
N THR A 76 -8.37 -7.24 39.70
CA THR A 76 -7.10 -7.39 40.43
C THR A 76 -5.90 -6.92 39.60
N GLY A 77 -5.87 -5.63 39.27
CA GLY A 77 -4.63 -4.94 38.96
C GLY A 77 -4.04 -4.35 40.24
N SER A 78 -3.05 -5.04 40.83
CA SER A 78 -2.08 -4.58 41.86
C SER A 78 -1.98 -5.53 43.06
N ALA A 79 -0.89 -6.31 43.11
CA ALA A 79 -0.21 -6.68 44.34
C ALA A 79 1.19 -7.23 44.02
N THR A 80 2.19 -6.53 44.56
CA THR A 80 3.64 -6.75 44.52
C THR A 80 4.08 -7.87 45.47
N LEU A 81 5.13 -8.61 45.08
CA LEU A 81 6.00 -9.39 45.98
C LEU A 81 7.46 -9.14 45.56
N GLU A 82 8.28 -8.71 46.52
CA GLU A 82 9.70 -8.32 46.39
C GLU A 82 10.64 -9.37 47.06
N PRO A 83 11.98 -9.33 46.90
CA PRO A 83 12.77 -10.47 46.37
C PRO A 83 13.95 -10.91 47.29
N GLU A 84 14.76 -11.87 46.81
CA GLU A 84 16.12 -12.11 47.32
C GLU A 84 17.16 -12.26 46.18
N PRO A 85 18.46 -12.00 46.42
CA PRO A 85 19.25 -11.10 45.58
C PRO A 85 20.31 -11.81 44.73
N THR A 86 20.53 -11.34 43.50
CA THR A 86 21.79 -11.56 42.78
C THR A 86 22.10 -10.44 41.79
N VAL A 87 23.17 -9.71 42.12
CA VAL A 87 24.16 -9.02 41.27
C VAL A 87 23.64 -8.32 40.01
N SER A 88 23.72 -6.99 40.08
CA SER A 88 23.49 -5.99 39.03
C SER A 88 24.37 -6.16 37.79
N GLU A 89 23.75 -6.30 36.63
CA GLU A 89 24.18 -5.60 35.42
C GLU A 89 23.01 -4.71 34.98
N GLU A 90 23.22 -3.40 35.09
CA GLU A 90 22.30 -2.39 34.59
C GLU A 90 22.12 -2.57 33.08
N THR A 91 20.98 -3.13 32.68
CA THR A 91 20.39 -2.87 31.37
C THR A 91 18.96 -2.41 31.62
N THR A 92 18.69 -1.19 31.18
CA THR A 92 17.41 -0.50 31.34
C THR A 92 16.30 -1.33 30.72
N GLU A 93 15.45 -1.92 31.57
CA GLU A 93 14.13 -2.42 31.18
C GLU A 93 13.23 -1.24 30.80
N GLN A 94 13.07 -0.98 29.50
CA GLN A 94 11.88 -0.29 28.98
C GLN A 94 11.79 -0.47 27.47
N GLU A 95 10.96 -1.43 27.04
CA GLU A 95 9.92 -1.28 26.01
C GLU A 95 9.25 -2.65 25.78
N LEU A 96 8.26 -2.98 26.63
CA LEU A 96 7.33 -4.08 26.34
C LEU A 96 6.42 -3.65 25.18
N GLY A 97 6.71 -4.10 23.97
CA GLY A 97 5.80 -4.03 22.83
C GLY A 97 5.87 -5.31 22.02
N SER A 98 4.72 -5.87 21.65
CA SER A 98 4.64 -6.99 20.72
C SER A 98 5.09 -6.55 19.32
N VAL A 99 5.92 -7.36 18.66
CA VAL A 99 6.43 -7.12 17.31
C VAL A 99 5.82 -8.15 16.37
N LEU A 100 5.12 -7.69 15.33
CA LEU A 100 4.65 -8.53 14.24
C LEU A 100 5.72 -8.61 13.15
N LYS A 101 6.06 -9.84 12.77
CA LYS A 101 6.93 -10.09 11.62
C LYS A 101 6.13 -10.75 10.51
N LEU A 102 6.10 -10.08 9.36
CA LEU A 102 5.47 -10.60 8.16
C LEU A 102 6.55 -11.02 7.18
N SER A 103 6.48 -12.27 6.72
CA SER A 103 7.28 -12.69 5.56
C SER A 103 6.83 -11.91 4.33
N ARG A 104 7.79 -11.51 3.48
CA ARG A 104 7.53 -10.76 2.24
C ARG A 104 6.69 -9.51 2.51
N ALA A 105 7.02 -8.80 3.59
CA ALA A 105 6.32 -7.57 3.96
C ALA A 105 6.56 -6.46 2.94
N ASN A 106 7.75 -6.47 2.32
CA ASN A 106 8.12 -5.61 1.21
C ASN A 106 8.75 -6.49 0.12
N VAL A 107 8.33 -6.32 -1.13
CA VAL A 107 8.90 -7.03 -2.27
C VAL A 107 9.07 -6.10 -3.47
N PRO A 108 10.11 -6.26 -4.31
CA PRO A 108 10.21 -5.51 -5.55
C PRO A 108 9.11 -5.93 -6.53
N ALA A 109 8.57 -4.97 -7.28
CA ALA A 109 7.60 -5.20 -8.35
C ALA A 109 7.98 -4.38 -9.59
N THR A 110 8.32 -5.04 -10.69
CA THR A 110 8.73 -4.38 -11.94
C THR A 110 7.53 -4.24 -12.87
N ILE A 111 7.14 -3.00 -13.15
CA ILE A 111 5.94 -2.64 -13.91
C ILE A 111 6.36 -2.02 -15.25
N PRO A 112 5.70 -2.38 -16.37
CA PRO A 112 5.95 -1.74 -17.66
C PRO A 112 5.55 -0.26 -17.63
N MET A 113 6.43 0.59 -18.16
CA MET A 113 6.17 2.00 -18.40
C MET A 113 5.73 2.24 -19.83
N HIS A 114 5.01 3.33 -20.01
CA HIS A 114 4.62 3.91 -21.28
C HIS A 114 5.29 5.26 -21.48
N LYS A 115 5.42 5.70 -22.73
CA LYS A 115 5.95 7.01 -23.08
C LYS A 115 4.86 7.87 -23.71
N GLY A 116 4.60 9.03 -23.12
CA GLY A 116 3.76 10.08 -23.64
C GLY A 116 4.49 11.42 -23.70
N TYR A 117 3.72 12.49 -23.81
CA TYR A 117 4.21 13.85 -24.01
C TYR A 117 3.52 14.85 -23.10
N TYR A 118 4.29 15.87 -22.70
CA TYR A 118 3.79 17.10 -22.11
C TYR A 118 4.60 18.27 -22.70
N ASN A 119 3.92 19.20 -23.38
CA ASN A 119 4.55 20.38 -23.99
C ASN A 119 5.77 20.08 -24.87
N GLY A 120 5.72 19.00 -25.66
CA GLY A 120 6.81 18.60 -26.54
C GLY A 120 7.92 17.77 -25.88
N GLU A 121 7.84 17.57 -24.57
CA GLU A 121 8.82 16.79 -23.81
C GLU A 121 8.23 15.45 -23.36
N SER A 122 9.11 14.46 -23.10
CA SER A 122 8.68 13.10 -22.77
C SER A 122 8.18 12.98 -21.33
N VAL A 123 7.09 12.25 -21.16
CA VAL A 123 6.57 11.79 -19.87
C VAL A 123 6.55 10.27 -19.88
N PHE A 124 7.06 9.66 -18.81
CA PHE A 124 7.03 8.22 -18.58
C PHE A 124 6.03 7.94 -17.47
N PHE A 125 5.09 7.02 -17.69
CA PHE A 125 3.99 6.75 -16.77
C PHE A 125 3.64 5.26 -16.75
N ILE A 126 2.87 4.83 -15.77
CA ILE A 126 2.30 3.47 -15.69
C ILE A 126 0.77 3.54 -15.76
N ILE A 127 0.12 2.43 -16.12
CA ILE A 127 -1.34 2.31 -16.07
C ILE A 127 -1.68 1.16 -15.13
N THR A 128 -2.36 1.46 -14.02
CA THR A 128 -2.60 0.46 -12.96
C THR A 128 -4.07 0.08 -12.83
N ASP A 129 -4.99 1.03 -13.06
CA ASP A 129 -6.42 0.81 -12.86
C ASP A 129 -7.26 1.49 -13.94
N SER A 130 -8.44 0.93 -14.19
CA SER A 130 -9.46 1.53 -15.05
C SER A 130 -10.83 1.47 -14.42
N SER A 131 -11.62 2.53 -14.60
CA SER A 131 -13.04 2.52 -14.25
C SER A 131 -13.89 1.63 -15.15
N ASP A 132 -13.37 1.25 -16.31
CA ASP A 132 -14.09 0.54 -17.37
C ASP A 132 -13.49 -0.86 -17.61
N PRO A 133 -14.32 -1.92 -17.62
CA PRO A 133 -13.82 -3.29 -17.79
C PRO A 133 -13.16 -3.53 -19.15
N THR A 134 -13.64 -2.89 -20.22
CA THR A 134 -13.09 -3.10 -21.56
C THR A 134 -11.70 -2.47 -21.69
N HIS A 135 -11.50 -1.26 -21.17
CA HIS A 135 -10.18 -0.65 -21.13
C HIS A 135 -9.23 -1.43 -20.21
N ALA A 136 -9.68 -1.87 -19.03
CA ALA A 136 -8.87 -2.71 -18.16
C ALA A 136 -8.35 -3.97 -18.87
N GLU A 137 -9.22 -4.68 -19.60
CA GLU A 137 -8.86 -5.92 -20.31
C GLU A 137 -7.91 -5.67 -21.49
N ILE A 138 -8.23 -4.69 -22.34
CA ILE A 138 -7.43 -4.37 -23.53
C ILE A 138 -6.02 -3.92 -23.11
N ILE A 139 -5.93 -3.00 -22.15
CA ILE A 139 -4.63 -2.48 -21.70
C ILE A 139 -3.84 -3.59 -21.02
N THR A 140 -4.47 -4.42 -20.16
CA THR A 140 -3.82 -5.59 -19.54
C THR A 140 -3.15 -6.47 -20.58
N LYS A 141 -3.87 -6.78 -21.66
CA LYS A 141 -3.34 -7.63 -22.74
C LYS A 141 -2.20 -6.96 -23.49
N ASN A 142 -2.30 -5.66 -23.76
CA ASN A 142 -1.32 -4.92 -24.55
C ASN A 142 -0.01 -4.70 -23.79
N GLN A 143 -0.07 -4.33 -22.51
CA GLN A 143 1.13 -4.05 -21.71
C GLN A 143 1.73 -5.29 -21.04
N GLY A 144 1.03 -6.43 -21.09
CA GLY A 144 1.48 -7.68 -20.45
C GLY A 144 1.53 -7.63 -18.92
N TRP A 145 0.84 -6.65 -18.32
CA TRP A 145 0.75 -6.43 -16.87
C TRP A 145 -0.68 -6.07 -16.50
N LYS A 146 -1.19 -6.64 -15.41
CA LYS A 146 -2.58 -6.48 -14.99
C LYS A 146 -2.95 -5.01 -14.72
N VAL A 147 -3.98 -4.53 -15.41
CA VAL A 147 -4.75 -3.33 -15.04
C VAL A 147 -5.97 -3.80 -14.24
N GLU A 148 -6.11 -3.28 -13.03
CA GLU A 148 -7.23 -3.62 -12.15
C GLU A 148 -8.51 -2.85 -12.54
N LEU A 149 -9.65 -3.51 -12.41
CA LEU A 149 -10.94 -2.89 -12.63
C LEU A 149 -11.37 -2.18 -11.34
N ALA A 150 -11.45 -0.85 -11.37
CA ALA A 150 -11.85 0.03 -10.27
C ALA A 150 -13.09 0.87 -10.63
N PRO A 151 -14.30 0.27 -10.66
CA PRO A 151 -15.52 0.95 -11.12
C PRO A 151 -15.84 2.29 -10.43
N PRO A 152 -15.58 2.48 -9.11
CA PRO A 152 -15.83 3.75 -8.44
C PRO A 152 -15.08 4.95 -9.02
N LEU A 153 -13.96 4.75 -9.74
CA LEU A 153 -13.22 5.83 -10.39
C LEU A 153 -14.08 6.60 -11.41
N ALA A 154 -15.11 5.97 -12.01
CA ALA A 154 -16.05 6.64 -12.91
C ALA A 154 -16.83 7.79 -12.22
N ASN A 155 -16.89 7.79 -10.89
CA ASN A 155 -17.58 8.81 -10.10
C ASN A 155 -16.65 9.95 -9.65
N ALA A 156 -15.36 9.91 -10.01
CA ALA A 156 -14.40 10.93 -9.64
C ALA A 156 -14.86 12.31 -10.17
N PRO A 157 -14.83 13.37 -9.34
CA PRO A 157 -15.23 14.70 -9.77
C PRO A 157 -14.19 15.26 -10.74
N LYS A 158 -14.59 16.15 -11.65
CA LYS A 158 -13.69 16.72 -12.67
C LYS A 158 -12.49 17.43 -12.05
N GLU A 159 -12.70 18.03 -10.88
CA GLU A 159 -11.69 18.73 -10.10
C GLU A 159 -10.60 17.78 -9.57
N ALA A 160 -10.83 16.47 -9.56
CA ALA A 160 -9.87 15.44 -9.18
C ALA A 160 -9.19 14.77 -10.39
N LEU A 161 -9.47 15.22 -11.62
CA LEU A 161 -9.01 14.57 -12.84
C LEU A 161 -8.11 15.49 -13.66
N SER A 162 -6.97 14.98 -14.08
CA SER A 162 -6.21 15.57 -15.19
C SER A 162 -6.84 15.16 -16.51
N LYS A 163 -6.56 15.92 -17.58
CA LYS A 163 -6.98 15.55 -18.94
C LYS A 163 -5.82 14.89 -19.66
N THR A 164 -6.12 13.83 -20.40
CA THR A 164 -5.17 13.14 -21.27
C THR A 164 -5.79 12.93 -22.65
N TYR A 165 -4.99 13.14 -23.69
CA TYR A 165 -5.37 12.88 -25.07
C TYR A 165 -4.81 11.54 -25.55
N MET A 166 -5.66 10.70 -26.11
CA MET A 166 -5.33 9.36 -26.61
C MET A 166 -5.64 9.25 -28.10
N PHE A 167 -4.70 8.76 -28.90
CA PHE A 167 -4.84 8.71 -30.35
C PHE A 167 -5.46 7.40 -30.79
N THR A 168 -6.51 7.45 -31.61
CA THR A 168 -7.22 6.27 -32.12
C THR A 168 -6.86 5.91 -33.56
N ASN A 169 -6.12 6.79 -34.25
CA ASN A 169 -5.53 6.58 -35.56
C ASN A 169 -4.31 7.51 -35.76
N GLY A 170 -3.69 7.45 -36.93
CA GLY A 170 -2.63 8.36 -37.34
C GLY A 170 -1.25 7.72 -37.29
N VAL A 171 -0.31 8.38 -36.62
CA VAL A 171 1.08 7.89 -36.51
C VAL A 171 1.11 6.67 -35.60
N GLU A 172 1.59 5.53 -36.11
CA GLU A 172 1.78 4.30 -35.35
C GLU A 172 2.79 4.51 -34.20
N GLY A 173 2.55 3.87 -33.06
CA GLY A 173 3.39 3.99 -31.88
C GLY A 173 2.92 3.10 -30.73
N ASP A 174 3.49 3.33 -29.54
CA ASP A 174 3.25 2.51 -28.36
C ASP A 174 2.18 3.07 -27.40
N GLY A 175 1.36 4.02 -27.87
CA GLY A 175 0.21 4.51 -27.10
C GLY A 175 -0.84 3.41 -26.88
N VAL A 176 -1.79 3.66 -25.98
CA VAL A 176 -2.79 2.67 -25.53
C VAL A 176 -3.54 1.97 -26.68
N HIS A 177 -3.83 2.70 -27.76
CA HIS A 177 -4.52 2.18 -28.94
C HIS A 177 -3.60 1.82 -30.12
N GLY A 178 -2.27 1.76 -29.91
CA GLY A 178 -1.27 1.41 -30.94
C GLY A 178 -0.86 2.56 -31.86
N PHE A 179 -1.17 3.80 -31.48
CA PHE A 179 -0.74 5.02 -32.17
C PHE A 179 0.24 5.80 -31.30
N GLN A 180 0.53 7.05 -31.66
CA GLN A 180 1.43 7.88 -30.87
C GLN A 180 1.06 7.91 -29.38
N GLY A 181 2.07 8.12 -28.54
CA GLY A 181 1.90 8.23 -27.09
C GLY A 181 0.95 9.36 -26.69
N GLU A 182 0.40 9.21 -25.50
CA GLU A 182 -0.59 10.10 -24.91
C GLU A 182 -0.04 11.50 -24.68
N VAL A 183 -0.90 12.51 -24.78
CA VAL A 183 -0.53 13.89 -24.43
C VAL A 183 -1.23 14.29 -23.14
N PHE A 184 -0.44 14.62 -22.14
CA PHE A 184 -0.91 15.09 -20.83
C PHE A 184 -1.07 16.61 -20.82
N THR A 185 -2.02 17.12 -20.02
CA THR A 185 -2.18 18.58 -19.81
C THR A 185 -1.44 19.10 -18.57
N SER A 186 -0.83 18.22 -17.80
CA SER A 186 -0.08 18.55 -16.58
C SER A 186 0.89 17.44 -16.19
N THR A 187 1.92 17.80 -15.46
CA THR A 187 2.86 16.91 -14.76
C THR A 187 2.79 17.19 -13.26
N PRO A 188 3.40 16.35 -12.41
CA PRO A 188 3.50 16.62 -10.97
C PRO A 188 4.07 17.98 -10.59
N ALA A 189 4.75 18.70 -11.49
CA ALA A 189 5.18 20.07 -11.25
C ALA A 189 4.01 21.07 -11.18
N GLN A 190 2.89 20.80 -11.86
CA GLN A 190 1.67 21.62 -11.82
C GLN A 190 0.71 21.11 -10.73
N LYS A 191 1.11 21.25 -9.47
CA LYS A 191 0.45 20.67 -8.29
C LYS A 191 -1.05 20.95 -8.14
N GLU A 192 -1.48 22.13 -8.57
CA GLU A 192 -2.88 22.56 -8.43
C GLU A 192 -3.80 21.92 -9.49
N THR A 193 -3.24 21.27 -10.51
CA THR A 193 -4.00 20.68 -11.64
C THR A 193 -3.63 19.24 -11.94
N TYR A 194 -2.47 18.77 -11.47
CA TYR A 194 -2.04 17.40 -11.65
C TYR A 194 -2.84 16.41 -10.81
N SER A 195 -3.26 15.34 -11.46
CA SER A 195 -3.81 14.13 -10.88
C SER A 195 -3.32 12.94 -11.68
N ALA A 196 -3.01 11.84 -10.98
CA ALA A 196 -2.77 10.56 -11.64
C ALA A 196 -4.07 9.98 -12.21
N LEU A 197 -5.24 10.37 -11.69
CA LEU A 197 -6.53 10.01 -12.29
C LEU A 197 -6.79 10.89 -13.52
N THR A 198 -6.99 10.25 -14.66
CA THR A 198 -7.08 10.95 -15.95
C THR A 198 -8.44 10.72 -16.60
N ALA A 199 -9.05 11.82 -17.06
CA ALA A 199 -10.17 11.83 -17.99
C ALA A 199 -9.64 11.88 -19.43
N HIS A 200 -10.25 11.09 -20.31
CA HIS A 200 -9.70 10.86 -21.64
C HIS A 200 -10.46 11.57 -22.75
N VAL A 201 -9.69 12.13 -23.67
CA VAL A 201 -10.20 12.66 -24.94
C VAL A 201 -9.54 11.87 -26.07
N HIS A 202 -10.34 11.16 -26.84
CA HIS A 202 -9.89 10.51 -28.06
C HIS A 202 -9.60 11.55 -29.14
N VAL A 203 -8.45 11.39 -29.77
CA VAL A 203 -7.98 12.18 -30.90
C VAL A 203 -8.01 11.30 -32.14
N THR A 204 -8.81 11.69 -33.12
CA THR A 204 -8.93 10.99 -34.40
C THR A 204 -8.59 11.95 -35.55
N TRP A 205 -7.58 11.62 -36.35
CA TRP A 205 -7.30 12.28 -37.63
C TRP A 205 -8.46 12.10 -38.59
N ASN A 206 -8.91 13.20 -39.19
CA ASN A 206 -10.00 13.23 -40.15
C ASN A 206 -9.54 12.75 -41.53
N ASP A 207 -10.48 12.24 -42.33
CA ASP A 207 -10.20 11.80 -43.70
C ASP A 207 -9.56 12.91 -44.54
N GLY A 208 -8.46 12.60 -45.22
CA GLY A 208 -7.72 13.54 -46.06
C GLY A 208 -6.74 14.45 -45.31
N ALA A 209 -6.71 14.42 -43.98
CA ALA A 209 -5.63 15.03 -43.20
C ALA A 209 -4.36 14.17 -43.26
N THR A 210 -3.19 14.81 -43.10
CA THR A 210 -1.90 14.10 -43.02
C THR A 210 -1.48 13.98 -41.56
N PRO A 211 -1.47 12.76 -40.99
CA PRO A 211 -1.05 12.56 -39.61
C PRO A 211 0.40 12.98 -39.36
N ARG A 212 0.62 13.59 -38.19
CA ARG A 212 1.93 13.91 -37.62
C ARG A 212 1.89 13.74 -36.12
N ILE A 213 3.06 13.74 -35.46
CA ILE A 213 3.10 13.77 -34.00
C ILE A 213 2.51 15.09 -33.50
N LEU A 214 1.56 14.99 -32.58
CA LEU A 214 1.06 16.10 -31.77
C LEU A 214 1.48 15.82 -30.32
N ASP A 215 2.42 16.58 -29.78
CA ASP A 215 3.12 16.32 -28.51
C ASP A 215 2.78 17.33 -27.40
N SER A 216 1.77 18.17 -27.64
CA SER A 216 1.33 19.20 -26.71
C SER A 216 -0.16 19.50 -26.88
N GLU A 217 -0.85 19.90 -25.81
CA GLU A 217 -2.25 20.30 -25.89
C GLU A 217 -2.44 21.45 -26.90
N GLN A 218 -1.50 22.40 -26.96
CA GLN A 218 -1.53 23.47 -27.96
C GLN A 218 -1.51 22.93 -29.40
N SER A 219 -0.67 21.93 -29.70
CA SER A 219 -0.61 21.34 -31.04
C SER A 219 -1.90 20.61 -31.41
N ILE A 220 -2.55 19.97 -30.43
CA ILE A 220 -3.85 19.31 -30.60
C ILE A 220 -4.94 20.34 -30.87
N MET A 221 -5.01 21.40 -30.07
CA MET A 221 -6.01 22.45 -30.26
C MET A 221 -5.87 23.13 -31.63
N ASN A 222 -4.63 23.41 -32.07
CA ASN A 222 -4.37 23.94 -33.41
C ASN A 222 -4.82 22.98 -34.53
N ALA A 223 -4.53 21.67 -34.39
CA ALA A 223 -4.96 20.67 -35.37
C ALA A 223 -6.49 20.56 -35.43
N GLN A 224 -7.18 20.66 -34.28
CA GLN A 224 -8.64 20.68 -34.23
C GLN A 224 -9.20 21.94 -34.89
N GLU A 225 -8.66 23.12 -34.60
CA GLU A 225 -9.08 24.39 -35.22
C GLU A 225 -8.91 24.39 -36.74
N ASN A 226 -7.88 23.71 -37.25
CA ASN A 226 -7.65 23.50 -38.68
C ASN A 226 -8.56 22.43 -39.31
N GLY A 227 -9.39 21.75 -38.52
CA GLY A 227 -10.25 20.66 -38.98
C GLY A 227 -9.50 19.37 -39.34
N GLU A 228 -8.27 19.20 -38.87
CA GLU A 228 -7.42 18.03 -39.17
C GLU A 228 -7.76 16.82 -38.29
N ILE A 229 -8.27 17.07 -37.08
CA ILE A 229 -8.64 16.05 -36.10
C ILE A 229 -10.03 16.31 -35.53
N THR A 230 -10.65 15.26 -35.01
CA THR A 230 -11.86 15.30 -34.17
C THR A 230 -11.49 14.89 -32.75
N LEU A 231 -12.08 15.58 -31.76
CA LEU A 231 -11.93 15.28 -30.34
C LEU A 231 -13.23 14.71 -29.76
N GLU A 232 -13.14 13.56 -29.08
CA GLU A 232 -14.27 12.92 -28.42
C GLU A 232 -13.93 12.61 -26.95
N SER A 233 -14.69 13.17 -26.01
CA SER A 233 -14.50 12.87 -24.58
C SER A 233 -15.13 11.53 -24.21
N LEU A 234 -14.42 10.73 -23.42
CA LEU A 234 -14.91 9.45 -22.93
C LEU A 234 -15.21 9.49 -21.42
N PRO A 235 -16.29 8.83 -20.97
CA PRO A 235 -16.60 8.68 -19.55
C PRO A 235 -15.81 7.54 -18.90
N VAL A 236 -14.51 7.49 -19.16
CA VAL A 236 -13.58 6.49 -18.61
C VAL A 236 -12.51 7.23 -17.83
N VAL A 237 -12.23 6.75 -16.62
CA VAL A 237 -11.14 7.23 -15.78
C VAL A 237 -10.09 6.13 -15.70
N LEU A 238 -8.85 6.47 -15.99
CA LEU A 238 -7.69 5.60 -15.76
C LEU A 238 -6.85 6.15 -14.62
N ASN A 239 -6.21 5.27 -13.86
CA ASN A 239 -5.13 5.65 -12.97
C ASN A 239 -3.81 5.55 -13.77
N MET A 240 -3.22 6.71 -14.07
CA MET A 240 -2.01 6.86 -14.87
C MET A 240 -0.90 7.65 -14.14
N PRO A 241 -0.33 7.13 -13.04
CA PRO A 241 0.74 7.80 -12.32
C PRO A 241 1.97 8.07 -13.20
N GLN A 242 2.45 9.32 -13.19
CA GLN A 242 3.69 9.70 -13.87
C GLN A 242 4.92 9.31 -13.04
N ILE A 243 5.86 8.61 -13.67
CA ILE A 243 7.10 8.10 -13.08
C ILE A 243 8.25 9.08 -13.29
N ALA A 244 8.38 9.61 -14.50
CA ALA A 244 9.36 10.63 -14.86
C ALA A 244 8.75 11.62 -15.85
N TRP A 245 9.04 12.89 -15.66
CA TRP A 245 8.49 14.01 -16.42
C TRP A 245 9.59 15.07 -16.63
N PRO A 246 9.38 16.11 -17.45
CA PRO A 246 10.43 17.07 -17.77
C PRO A 246 11.06 17.73 -16.54
N GLU A 247 10.22 18.05 -15.55
CA GLU A 247 10.64 18.73 -14.33
C GLU A 247 11.21 17.80 -13.26
N GLY A 248 11.13 16.47 -13.41
CA GLY A 248 11.60 15.54 -12.38
C GLY A 248 11.16 14.09 -12.55
N GLN A 249 11.23 13.35 -11.45
CA GLN A 249 10.80 11.95 -11.41
C GLN A 249 10.42 11.59 -9.98
N MET A 250 9.76 10.44 -9.83
CA MET A 250 9.54 9.83 -8.53
C MET A 250 10.87 9.61 -7.78
N LYS A 251 10.82 9.73 -6.45
CA LYS A 251 12.00 9.58 -5.60
C LYS A 251 12.46 8.12 -5.60
N ILE A 252 13.71 7.91 -6.00
CA ILE A 252 14.38 6.62 -5.88
C ILE A 252 14.76 6.37 -4.42
N ASN A 253 14.38 5.20 -3.91
CA ASN A 253 14.78 4.70 -2.62
C ASN A 253 16.23 4.22 -2.69
N ALA A 254 17.08 4.72 -1.79
CA ALA A 254 18.50 4.36 -1.74
C ALA A 254 18.77 2.97 -1.12
N ALA A 255 17.72 2.23 -0.73
CA ALA A 255 17.84 0.90 -0.17
C ALA A 255 18.54 -0.05 -1.16
N GLN A 256 19.66 -0.63 -0.72
CA GLN A 256 20.43 -1.58 -1.53
C GLN A 256 19.72 -2.94 -1.69
N LYS A 257 18.78 -3.24 -0.79
CA LYS A 257 18.01 -4.48 -0.79
C LYS A 257 16.65 -4.26 -0.15
N VAL A 258 15.61 -4.83 -0.75
CA VAL A 258 14.29 -4.91 -0.14
C VAL A 258 14.28 -6.05 0.88
N THR A 259 13.96 -5.72 2.12
CA THR A 259 13.82 -6.67 3.24
C THR A 259 12.45 -6.52 3.89
N ASP A 260 12.04 -7.52 4.66
CA ASP A 260 10.77 -7.47 5.39
C ASP A 260 10.72 -6.28 6.38
N ASP A 261 11.86 -5.94 6.99
CA ASP A 261 11.97 -4.81 7.94
C ASP A 261 12.29 -3.45 7.26
N LEU A 262 12.19 -3.36 5.92
CA LEU A 262 12.49 -2.11 5.21
C LEU A 262 11.51 -1.02 5.69
N ALA A 263 12.08 0.12 6.11
CA ALA A 263 11.28 1.27 6.53
C ALA A 263 10.43 1.80 5.38
N TYR A 264 9.22 2.25 5.69
CA TYR A 264 8.24 2.69 4.70
C TYR A 264 8.65 3.96 3.92
N GLY A 265 9.51 4.79 4.50
CA GLY A 265 9.96 6.05 3.89
C GLY A 265 11.16 5.93 2.97
N GLY A 266 11.59 7.06 2.40
CA GLY A 266 12.83 7.15 1.61
C GLY A 266 12.66 7.08 0.10
N GLY A 267 11.44 6.78 -0.38
CA GLY A 267 11.10 6.64 -1.80
C GLY A 267 10.35 5.34 -2.04
N GLN A 268 9.48 5.33 -3.05
CA GLN A 268 8.62 4.17 -3.36
C GLN A 268 9.15 3.34 -4.54
N VAL A 269 10.16 3.86 -5.23
CA VAL A 269 10.73 3.27 -6.45
C VAL A 269 12.18 2.90 -6.19
N LEU A 270 12.61 1.70 -6.60
CA LEU A 270 14.00 1.24 -6.53
C LEU A 270 14.79 1.62 -7.79
N GLU A 271 14.13 1.59 -8.94
CA GLU A 271 14.77 1.78 -10.25
C GLU A 271 13.75 2.28 -11.28
N ILE A 272 14.22 3.14 -12.19
CA ILE A 272 13.50 3.60 -13.38
C ILE A 272 14.40 3.33 -14.57
N ASP A 273 14.02 2.36 -15.41
CA ASP A 273 14.74 1.99 -16.61
C ASP A 273 14.00 2.52 -17.85
N LYS A 274 14.57 3.56 -18.47
CA LYS A 274 14.00 4.20 -19.68
C LYS A 274 14.41 3.49 -20.98
N GLU A 275 15.35 2.56 -20.92
CA GLU A 275 15.76 1.75 -22.08
C GLU A 275 14.84 0.53 -22.19
N GLU A 276 14.67 -0.21 -21.10
CA GLU A 276 13.76 -1.36 -21.01
C GLU A 276 12.31 -0.96 -20.78
N MET A 277 12.04 0.35 -20.58
CA MET A 277 10.71 0.89 -20.31
C MET A 277 10.03 0.21 -19.11
N THR A 278 10.73 0.11 -17.98
CA THR A 278 10.20 -0.45 -16.74
C THR A 278 10.49 0.41 -15.53
N VAL A 279 9.67 0.26 -14.49
CA VAL A 279 9.89 0.86 -13.17
C VAL A 279 9.74 -0.21 -12.11
N THR A 280 10.70 -0.29 -11.20
CA THR A 280 10.65 -1.24 -10.09
C THR A 280 10.21 -0.53 -8.82
N PHE A 281 9.00 -0.81 -8.35
CA PHE A 281 8.44 -0.31 -7.09
C PHE A 281 8.78 -1.21 -5.91
N ILE A 282 8.70 -0.64 -4.70
CA ILE A 282 8.56 -1.40 -3.46
C ILE A 282 7.06 -1.66 -3.26
N ALA A 283 6.66 -2.93 -3.34
CA ALA A 283 5.30 -3.35 -3.02
C ALA A 283 5.20 -3.70 -1.54
N HIS A 284 4.21 -3.11 -0.86
CA HIS A 284 3.95 -3.29 0.56
C HIS A 284 2.83 -4.31 0.78
N ARG A 285 3.01 -5.20 1.76
CA ARG A 285 2.01 -6.18 2.17
C ARG A 285 1.00 -5.53 3.12
N GLY A 286 -0.29 -5.81 2.90
CA GLY A 286 -1.39 -5.48 3.80
C GLY A 286 -2.45 -6.59 3.88
N TRP A 287 -3.57 -6.28 4.53
CA TRP A 287 -4.74 -7.16 4.56
C TRP A 287 -5.90 -6.59 3.77
N GLY A 288 -6.50 -7.41 2.91
CA GLY A 288 -7.80 -7.13 2.31
C GLY A 288 -8.93 -7.20 3.33
N PRO A 289 -10.17 -6.89 2.93
CA PRO A 289 -11.30 -6.74 3.86
C PRO A 289 -11.63 -8.01 4.65
N ASP A 290 -11.27 -9.18 4.10
CA ASP A 290 -11.52 -10.52 4.63
C ASP A 290 -10.24 -11.22 5.14
N GLY A 291 -9.15 -10.47 5.34
CA GLY A 291 -7.88 -11.00 5.83
C GLY A 291 -6.99 -11.64 4.76
N ARG A 292 -7.41 -11.65 3.48
CA ARG A 292 -6.53 -12.06 2.39
C ARG A 292 -5.29 -11.16 2.33
N THR A 293 -4.16 -11.73 1.95
CA THR A 293 -2.95 -10.93 1.70
C THR A 293 -3.12 -10.13 0.40
N ILE A 294 -2.76 -8.85 0.46
CA ILE A 294 -2.71 -7.94 -0.68
C ILE A 294 -1.34 -7.28 -0.77
N TYR A 295 -0.97 -6.88 -1.98
CA TYR A 295 0.22 -6.06 -2.24
C TYR A 295 -0.21 -4.77 -2.94
N TYR A 296 0.36 -3.65 -2.51
CA TYR A 296 0.10 -2.33 -3.08
C TYR A 296 1.40 -1.55 -3.23
N ILE A 297 1.40 -0.61 -4.15
CA ILE A 297 2.45 0.41 -4.27
C ILE A 297 1.89 1.77 -3.81
N VAL A 298 2.73 2.78 -3.64
CA VAL A 298 2.30 4.16 -3.37
C VAL A 298 2.84 5.06 -4.47
N THR A 299 1.97 5.78 -5.16
CA THR A 299 2.38 6.61 -6.30
C THR A 299 2.33 8.10 -5.98
N ASP A 300 1.25 8.53 -5.36
CA ASP A 300 1.02 9.93 -5.01
C ASP A 300 0.10 10.05 -3.78
N ALA A 301 0.16 11.20 -3.12
CA ALA A 301 -0.61 11.46 -1.91
C ALA A 301 -0.86 12.97 -1.71
N THR A 302 -1.84 13.26 -0.86
CA THR A 302 -2.09 14.58 -0.27
C THR A 302 -2.36 14.41 1.23
N PRO A 303 -1.99 15.37 2.09
CA PRO A 303 -1.24 16.59 1.80
C PRO A 303 0.26 16.31 1.62
N LYS A 304 1.01 17.37 1.28
CA LYS A 304 2.46 17.33 1.04
C LYS A 304 3.26 16.62 2.13
N GLY A 305 2.91 16.81 3.42
CA GLY A 305 3.67 16.23 4.55
C GLY A 305 3.78 14.70 4.47
N PRO A 306 2.65 13.96 4.50
CA PRO A 306 2.62 12.52 4.25
C PRO A 306 3.25 12.11 2.90
N ALA A 307 3.01 12.85 1.82
CA ALA A 307 3.60 12.55 0.52
C ALA A 307 5.14 12.54 0.58
N ASP A 308 5.73 13.58 1.16
CA ASP A 308 7.19 13.71 1.35
C ASP A 308 7.76 12.61 2.25
N MET A 309 7.05 12.26 3.34
CA MET A 309 7.45 11.19 4.26
C MET A 309 7.52 9.83 3.57
N MET A 310 6.54 9.52 2.73
CA MET A 310 6.52 8.28 1.93
C MET A 310 7.50 8.36 0.75
N GLY A 311 7.90 9.56 0.32
CA GLY A 311 8.62 9.76 -0.92
C GLY A 311 7.75 9.52 -2.16
N ALA A 312 6.44 9.73 -2.01
CA ALA A 312 5.46 9.71 -3.09
C ALA A 312 5.31 11.10 -3.72
N VAL A 313 4.64 11.19 -4.86
CA VAL A 313 4.33 12.47 -5.49
C VAL A 313 3.29 13.25 -4.67
N ASP A 314 3.50 14.55 -4.51
CA ASP A 314 2.54 15.47 -3.89
C ASP A 314 1.46 15.84 -4.91
N ALA A 315 0.22 15.37 -4.70
CA ALA A 315 -0.93 15.60 -5.57
C ALA A 315 -2.11 16.21 -4.79
N PRO A 316 -2.07 17.53 -4.49
CA PRO A 316 -3.09 18.22 -3.69
C PRO A 316 -4.53 18.01 -4.19
N VAL A 317 -4.69 17.92 -5.51
CA VAL A 317 -5.95 17.68 -6.23
C VAL A 317 -6.72 16.45 -5.72
N ASN A 318 -6.03 15.44 -5.19
CA ASN A 318 -6.67 14.26 -4.61
C ASN A 318 -7.59 14.59 -3.42
N ALA A 319 -7.42 15.73 -2.75
CA ALA A 319 -8.27 16.15 -1.63
C ALA A 319 -9.76 16.23 -2.04
N ASN A 320 -10.04 16.51 -3.31
CA ASN A 320 -11.39 16.53 -3.88
C ASN A 320 -12.10 15.15 -3.81
N LEU A 321 -11.37 14.07 -3.49
CA LEU A 321 -11.92 12.72 -3.37
C LEU A 321 -12.39 12.38 -1.95
N ILE A 322 -12.14 13.20 -0.93
CA ILE A 322 -12.38 12.84 0.48
C ILE A 322 -13.83 12.43 0.79
N ALA A 323 -14.80 13.07 0.13
CA ALA A 323 -16.22 12.75 0.26
C ALA A 323 -16.78 11.97 -0.94
N ASN A 324 -15.96 11.62 -1.92
CA ASN A 324 -16.39 10.97 -3.16
C ASN A 324 -16.23 9.44 -3.07
N SER A 325 -17.13 8.69 -3.71
CA SER A 325 -17.08 7.22 -3.79
C SER A 325 -15.88 6.67 -4.56
N ALA A 326 -15.22 7.49 -5.36
CA ALA A 326 -13.99 7.13 -6.07
C ALA A 326 -12.83 6.87 -5.10
N ALA A 327 -12.90 7.32 -3.84
CA ALA A 327 -11.98 6.90 -2.81
C ALA A 327 -12.66 5.96 -1.80
N VAL A 328 -11.95 4.91 -1.42
CA VAL A 328 -12.41 3.85 -0.52
C VAL A 328 -11.64 3.89 0.79
N ASP A 329 -12.19 3.29 1.84
CA ASP A 329 -11.57 3.41 3.16
C ASP A 329 -10.39 2.42 3.31
N LEU A 330 -9.31 2.88 3.93
CA LEU A 330 -8.20 2.05 4.40
C LEU A 330 -7.91 2.40 5.85
N PHE A 331 -7.75 1.38 6.69
CA PHE A 331 -7.51 1.52 8.10
C PHE A 331 -6.03 1.30 8.45
N GLN A 332 -5.39 2.28 9.09
CA GLN A 332 -3.98 2.23 9.49
C GLN A 332 -3.82 2.34 11.01
N PHE A 333 -2.85 1.64 11.58
CA PHE A 333 -2.61 1.64 13.02
C PHE A 333 -1.62 2.73 13.42
N LYS A 334 -1.96 3.51 14.45
CA LYS A 334 -1.08 4.57 15.02
C LYS A 334 -0.37 4.16 16.32
N ASN A 335 -0.74 3.02 16.89
CA ASN A 335 -0.16 2.44 18.11
C ASN A 335 -0.45 0.93 18.19
N GLY A 336 0.00 0.28 19.25
CA GLY A 336 -0.22 -1.15 19.50
C GLY A 336 0.93 -2.01 19.00
N ILE A 337 0.63 -3.06 18.24
CA ILE A 337 1.62 -4.01 17.73
C ILE A 337 2.57 -3.31 16.76
N LYS A 338 3.88 -3.34 17.04
CA LYS A 338 4.92 -2.82 16.14
C LYS A 338 4.99 -3.69 14.88
N GLY A 339 5.17 -3.08 13.71
CA GLY A 339 5.16 -3.81 12.45
C GLY A 339 5.58 -2.95 11.26
N THR A 340 5.28 -3.44 10.06
CA THR A 340 5.72 -2.86 8.79
C THR A 340 4.75 -1.85 8.19
N GLY A 341 3.70 -1.48 8.93
CA GLY A 341 2.76 -0.45 8.50
C GLY A 341 3.40 0.94 8.43
N PRO A 342 2.75 1.91 7.75
CA PRO A 342 3.35 3.21 7.46
C PRO A 342 3.80 4.01 8.68
N LEU A 343 3.19 3.77 9.85
CA LEU A 343 3.52 4.43 11.11
C LEU A 343 4.35 3.55 12.06
N GLY A 344 4.92 2.44 11.58
CA GLY A 344 5.72 1.50 12.38
C GLY A 344 4.92 0.53 13.24
N PHE A 345 3.61 0.45 13.00
CA PHE A 345 2.71 -0.51 13.65
C PHE A 345 2.24 -1.56 12.64
N GLN A 346 1.28 -2.37 13.04
CA GLN A 346 0.64 -3.34 12.18
C GLN A 346 0.26 -2.71 10.81
N PRO A 347 0.50 -3.41 9.66
CA PRO A 347 0.02 -2.96 8.36
C PRO A 347 -1.48 -2.66 8.30
N GLY A 348 -1.88 -1.96 7.25
CA GLY A 348 -3.27 -1.53 7.10
C GLY A 348 -4.22 -2.63 6.65
N ILE A 349 -5.50 -2.42 6.91
CA ILE A 349 -6.61 -3.25 6.45
C ILE A 349 -7.42 -2.43 5.44
N ALA A 350 -7.57 -2.93 4.21
CA ALA A 350 -8.37 -2.29 3.18
C ALA A 350 -9.85 -2.63 3.31
N ALA A 351 -10.74 -1.66 3.09
CA ALA A 351 -12.19 -1.92 3.08
C ALA A 351 -12.68 -2.64 1.81
N SER A 352 -11.81 -2.76 0.80
CA SER A 352 -12.08 -3.42 -0.47
C SER A 352 -10.77 -3.89 -1.10
N GLY A 353 -10.81 -4.99 -1.87
CA GLY A 353 -9.67 -5.55 -2.61
C GLY A 353 -9.98 -5.77 -4.09
N PRO A 354 -8.99 -6.14 -4.92
CA PRO A 354 -9.22 -6.39 -6.35
C PRO A 354 -10.30 -7.45 -6.56
N GLY A 355 -11.16 -7.22 -7.55
CA GLY A 355 -12.33 -8.07 -7.83
C GLY A 355 -13.59 -7.70 -7.04
N ASP A 356 -13.50 -6.85 -6.02
CA ASP A 356 -14.67 -6.31 -5.34
C ASP A 356 -15.29 -5.17 -6.16
N LYS A 357 -16.63 -5.05 -6.13
CA LYS A 357 -17.35 -3.99 -6.88
C LYS A 357 -16.99 -2.57 -6.45
N ASN A 358 -16.53 -2.42 -5.22
CA ASN A 358 -16.17 -1.16 -4.60
C ASN A 358 -14.66 -0.97 -4.49
N TYR A 359 -13.84 -1.72 -5.24
CA TYR A 359 -12.40 -1.50 -5.26
C TYR A 359 -12.04 -0.15 -5.90
N SER A 360 -11.09 0.56 -5.29
CA SER A 360 -10.44 1.73 -5.87
C SER A 360 -8.98 1.81 -5.39
N PRO A 361 -8.05 2.28 -6.24
CA PRO A 361 -6.69 2.58 -5.82
C PRO A 361 -6.61 3.82 -4.90
N MET A 362 -7.66 4.65 -4.86
CA MET A 362 -7.66 5.87 -4.05
C MET A 362 -8.16 5.59 -2.64
N TRP A 363 -7.33 5.87 -1.64
CA TRP A 363 -7.65 5.55 -0.24
C TRP A 363 -7.90 6.78 0.61
N ARG A 364 -9.02 6.73 1.33
CA ARG A 364 -9.32 7.58 2.48
C ARG A 364 -8.80 6.90 3.72
N ILE A 365 -7.83 7.52 4.36
CA ILE A 365 -7.14 6.91 5.50
C ILE A 365 -7.94 7.14 6.78
N PHE A 366 -8.23 6.04 7.48
CA PHE A 366 -8.75 6.03 8.84
C PHE A 366 -7.67 5.53 9.80
N MET A 367 -7.45 6.27 10.88
CA MET A 367 -6.52 5.90 11.94
C MET A 367 -7.21 5.06 13.00
N ILE A 368 -6.67 3.86 13.23
CA ILE A 368 -6.97 3.00 14.36
C ILE A 368 -6.01 3.30 15.50
N GLY A 369 -6.54 3.57 16.68
CA GLY A 369 -5.79 3.57 17.93
C GLY A 369 -6.35 2.61 18.95
N TRP A 370 -5.47 1.82 19.56
CA TRP A 370 -5.77 1.06 20.75
C TRP A 370 -5.92 1.98 21.96
N GLN A 371 -6.98 1.75 22.75
CA GLN A 371 -7.16 2.43 24.04
C GLN A 371 -6.11 1.98 25.07
N SER A 372 -5.75 0.69 25.02
CA SER A 372 -4.68 0.07 25.81
C SER A 372 -3.69 -0.61 24.86
N PRO A 373 -2.68 0.11 24.34
CA PRO A 373 -1.73 -0.41 23.36
C PRO A 373 -0.98 -1.67 23.81
N GLU A 374 -0.74 -1.81 25.10
CA GLU A 374 -0.12 -2.98 25.74
C GLU A 374 -0.95 -4.27 25.59
N ASN A 375 -2.26 -4.13 25.35
CA ASN A 375 -3.20 -5.23 25.14
C ASN A 375 -3.59 -5.40 23.67
N ALA A 376 -2.86 -4.75 22.75
CA ALA A 376 -3.17 -4.80 21.33
C ALA A 376 -3.09 -6.24 20.79
N GLN A 377 -4.07 -6.59 19.96
CA GLN A 377 -4.15 -7.87 19.26
C GLN A 377 -4.09 -7.66 17.75
N LEU A 378 -3.66 -8.69 17.02
CA LEU A 378 -3.64 -8.62 15.57
C LEU A 378 -5.09 -8.53 15.06
N LEU A 379 -5.40 -7.51 14.27
CA LEU A 379 -6.66 -7.44 13.53
C LEU A 379 -6.37 -7.69 12.06
N GLU A 380 -7.15 -8.52 11.37
CA GLU A 380 -6.86 -8.87 9.97
C GLU A 380 -8.01 -8.49 9.05
N THR A 381 -9.21 -8.25 9.59
CA THR A 381 -10.42 -8.03 8.81
C THR A 381 -11.16 -6.74 9.21
N VAL A 382 -12.03 -6.26 8.33
CA VAL A 382 -12.95 -5.14 8.63
C VAL A 382 -13.96 -5.50 9.73
N ASP A 383 -14.30 -6.79 9.83
CA ASP A 383 -15.18 -7.31 10.89
C ASP A 383 -14.49 -7.22 12.27
N ASP A 384 -13.18 -7.49 12.35
CA ASP A 384 -12.40 -7.30 13.57
C ASP A 384 -12.42 -5.84 14.01
N ILE A 385 -12.16 -4.90 13.08
CA ILE A 385 -12.22 -3.46 13.36
C ILE A 385 -13.60 -3.08 13.91
N SER A 386 -14.66 -3.56 13.26
CA SER A 386 -16.04 -3.26 13.67
C SER A 386 -16.36 -3.81 15.06
N ALA A 387 -15.95 -5.04 15.35
CA ALA A 387 -16.16 -5.68 16.64
C ALA A 387 -15.39 -4.95 17.77
N TYR A 388 -14.13 -4.63 17.55
CA TYR A 388 -13.26 -3.99 18.55
C TYR A 388 -13.66 -2.54 18.80
N LYS A 389 -14.08 -1.81 17.75
CA LYS A 389 -14.65 -0.47 17.88
C LYS A 389 -15.93 -0.50 18.71
N LYS A 390 -16.83 -1.45 18.44
CA LYS A 390 -18.10 -1.61 19.20
C LYS A 390 -17.84 -1.96 20.66
N ALA A 391 -16.79 -2.72 20.94
CA ALA A 391 -16.37 -3.06 22.30
C ALA A 391 -15.64 -1.90 23.02
N GLY A 392 -15.35 -0.79 22.33
CA GLY A 392 -14.61 0.34 22.90
C GLY A 392 -13.12 0.09 23.10
N LEU A 393 -12.56 -0.93 22.43
CA LEU A 393 -11.14 -1.31 22.55
C LEU A 393 -10.24 -0.46 21.63
N ILE A 394 -10.82 0.05 20.54
CA ILE A 394 -10.12 0.92 19.58
C ILE A 394 -10.95 2.15 19.23
N ASP A 395 -10.28 3.27 18.94
CA ASP A 395 -10.85 4.41 18.20
C ASP A 395 -10.57 4.26 16.70
N VAL A 396 -11.51 4.71 15.86
CA VAL A 396 -11.34 4.74 14.40
C VAL A 396 -11.80 6.09 13.90
N ASN A 397 -10.86 6.92 13.44
CA ASN A 397 -11.09 8.30 13.07
C ASN A 397 -10.44 8.62 11.72
N ILE A 398 -11.07 9.47 10.91
CA ILE A 398 -10.48 9.91 9.65
C ILE A 398 -9.15 10.64 9.90
N ALA A 399 -8.13 10.34 9.09
CA ALA A 399 -6.83 10.99 9.18
C ALA A 399 -6.93 12.43 8.64
N LYS A 400 -6.48 13.39 9.46
CA LYS A 400 -6.40 14.82 9.13
C LYS A 400 -5.01 15.37 9.49
N PRO A 401 -3.93 14.90 8.83
CA PRO A 401 -2.59 15.41 9.08
C PRO A 401 -2.55 16.92 8.78
N MET A 402 -2.13 17.71 9.75
CA MET A 402 -2.14 19.17 9.66
C MET A 402 -3.52 19.74 9.28
N ASP A 403 -4.59 19.16 9.83
CA ASP A 403 -6.00 19.51 9.57
C ASP A 403 -6.43 19.44 8.10
N SER A 404 -5.65 18.77 7.25
CA SER A 404 -5.87 18.67 5.81
C SER A 404 -6.44 17.29 5.42
N ASP A 405 -7.15 17.24 4.29
CA ASP A 405 -7.68 15.99 3.74
C ASP A 405 -6.54 15.04 3.34
N HIS A 406 -6.62 13.78 3.78
CA HIS A 406 -5.61 12.78 3.49
C HIS A 406 -6.14 11.72 2.52
N ILE A 407 -5.64 11.77 1.30
CA ILE A 407 -5.89 10.77 0.26
C ILE A 407 -4.56 10.25 -0.25
N VAL A 408 -4.48 8.95 -0.45
CA VAL A 408 -3.29 8.28 -0.99
C VAL A 408 -3.70 7.43 -2.18
N ASN A 409 -2.96 7.53 -3.28
CA ASN A 409 -3.10 6.65 -4.44
C ASN A 409 -2.21 5.42 -4.22
N CYS A 410 -2.86 4.28 -3.97
CA CYS A 410 -2.22 3.02 -3.65
C CYS A 410 -2.83 1.87 -4.47
N PRO A 411 -2.50 1.76 -5.76
CA PRO A 411 -3.02 0.68 -6.58
C PRO A 411 -2.55 -0.68 -6.05
N PHE A 412 -3.47 -1.64 -6.04
CA PHE A 412 -3.11 -3.03 -5.78
C PHE A 412 -2.43 -3.62 -7.00
N ILE A 413 -1.44 -4.48 -6.73
CA ILE A 413 -0.68 -5.17 -7.75
C ILE A 413 -0.42 -6.61 -7.34
N ASP A 414 -0.13 -7.46 -8.32
CA ASP A 414 0.53 -8.74 -8.08
C ASP A 414 2.03 -8.58 -8.41
N PRO A 415 2.93 -8.57 -7.41
CA PRO A 415 4.36 -8.49 -7.63
C PRO A 415 4.97 -9.79 -8.19
N PHE A 416 4.17 -10.86 -8.37
CA PHE A 416 4.63 -12.19 -8.80
C PHE A 416 4.01 -12.65 -10.13
N GLN A 417 3.37 -11.76 -10.89
CA GLN A 417 2.67 -12.10 -12.13
C GLN A 417 3.57 -12.52 -13.28
#